data_AF-A0A953E117-F1
#
_entry.id   AF-A0A953E117-F1
#
_cell.length_a   1.000
_cell.length_b   1.000
_cell.length_c   1.000
_cell.angle_alpha   90.00
_cell.angle_beta   90.00
_cell.angle_gamma   90.00
#
_symmetry.space_group_name_H-M   'P 1'
#
loop_
_entity.id
_entity.type
_entity.pdbx_description
1 polymer ?
#
loop_
_entity_poly.entity_id
_entity_poly.type
_entity_poly.pdbx_seq_one_letter_code
_entity_poly.pdbx_strand_id
1 'polypeptide(L)'
;MNAAAIALGMQAEVLLLDKNIEKLRQADRIYQGHLQTVASNAYEIQRACLDADVVIGAVLVPGARAPVLVPDSLVAAMKPGAVLIDVAIDQGGCFESSRPTTHDAPTFKVHDALFYCVANMPGAVPHTSTFALTNVTLPYVEEIGRYGWREACRRDPALARGLNTHNGHLVNSAVAEAHGLPSVSPSDIVGGGLP
;
A
#
# COMPACT_ATOMS: atom_id res chain seq x y z
N MET A 1 -7.34 4.00 6.28
CA MET A 1 -8.23 5.16 6.48
C MET A 1 -9.29 5.30 5.39
N ASN A 2 -8.94 5.49 4.11
CA ASN A 2 -9.94 5.71 3.05
C ASN A 2 -10.99 4.58 2.93
N ALA A 3 -10.56 3.31 2.97
CA ALA A 3 -11.48 2.18 2.94
C ALA A 3 -12.50 2.20 4.09
N ALA A 4 -12.04 2.48 5.31
CA ALA A 4 -12.90 2.62 6.50
C ALA A 4 -13.91 3.78 6.34
N ALA A 5 -13.48 4.91 5.79
CA ALA A 5 -14.34 6.07 5.55
C ALA A 5 -15.51 5.76 4.60
N ILE A 6 -15.21 5.08 3.48
CA ILE A 6 -16.22 4.71 2.48
C ILE A 6 -17.15 3.64 3.02
N ALA A 7 -16.62 2.60 3.67
CA ALA A 7 -17.44 1.55 4.28
C ALA A 7 -18.40 2.11 5.34
N LEU A 8 -17.90 3.03 6.19
CA LEU A 8 -18.73 3.72 7.17
C LEU A 8 -19.80 4.58 6.51
N GLY A 9 -19.45 5.30 5.44
CA GLY A 9 -20.41 6.08 4.64
C GLY A 9 -21.48 5.23 3.97
N MET A 10 -21.18 3.95 3.71
CA MET A 10 -22.14 2.93 3.26
C MET A 10 -22.89 2.24 4.41
N GLN A 11 -22.79 2.78 5.63
CA GLN A 11 -23.46 2.29 6.85
C GLN A 11 -22.99 0.90 7.33
N ALA A 12 -21.80 0.46 6.93
CA ALA A 12 -21.21 -0.75 7.49
C ALA A 12 -20.76 -0.53 8.95
N GLU A 13 -20.77 -1.59 9.75
CA GLU A 13 -20.04 -1.62 11.01
C GLU A 13 -18.53 -1.77 10.70
N VAL A 14 -17.73 -0.79 11.10
CA VAL A 14 -16.31 -0.73 10.72
C VAL A 14 -15.41 -0.88 11.95
N LEU A 15 -14.58 -1.92 11.91
CA LEU A 15 -13.49 -2.17 12.85
C LEU A 15 -12.14 -1.90 12.18
N LEU A 16 -11.40 -0.90 12.68
CA LEU A 16 -10.09 -0.51 12.17
C LEU A 16 -8.97 -1.00 13.08
N LEU A 17 -8.08 -1.84 12.55
CA LEU A 17 -6.91 -2.35 13.26
C LEU A 17 -5.62 -1.70 12.74
N ASP A 18 -4.78 -1.21 13.66
CA ASP A 18 -3.42 -0.71 13.34
C ASP A 18 -2.49 -0.90 14.55
N LYS A 19 -1.18 -1.03 14.34
CA LYS A 19 -0.18 -1.04 15.42
C LYS A 19 0.12 0.37 15.94
N ASN A 20 -0.09 1.38 15.10
CA ASN A 20 0.14 2.78 15.45
C ASN A 20 -1.08 3.37 16.17
N ILE A 21 -0.96 3.48 17.49
CA ILE A 21 -2.01 4.03 18.35
C ILE A 21 -2.38 5.47 17.99
N GLU A 22 -1.44 6.29 17.50
CA GLU A 22 -1.76 7.67 17.14
C GLU A 22 -2.65 7.73 15.89
N LYS A 23 -2.44 6.85 14.91
CA LYS A 23 -3.37 6.73 13.75
C LYS A 23 -4.77 6.32 14.19
N LEU A 24 -4.87 5.40 15.15
CA LEU A 24 -6.15 4.99 15.72
C LEU A 24 -6.83 6.15 16.46
N ARG A 25 -6.12 6.89 17.30
CA ARG A 25 -6.66 8.10 17.96
C ARG A 25 -7.09 9.15 16.94
N GLN A 26 -6.34 9.33 15.87
CA GLN A 26 -6.70 10.26 14.81
C GLN A 26 -8.01 9.83 14.12
N ALA A 27 -8.16 8.54 13.83
CA ALA A 27 -9.39 7.99 13.28
C ALA A 27 -10.57 8.23 14.24
N ASP A 28 -10.42 7.88 15.52
CA ASP A 28 -11.46 8.08 16.53
C ASP A 28 -11.86 9.56 16.68
N ARG A 29 -10.91 10.51 16.64
CA ARG A 29 -11.22 11.95 16.66
C ARG A 29 -12.05 12.40 15.44
N ILE A 30 -11.77 11.85 14.26
CA ILE A 30 -12.45 12.23 13.01
C ILE A 30 -13.86 11.64 12.97
N TYR A 31 -13.99 10.37 13.35
CA TYR A 31 -15.24 9.61 13.21
C TYR A 31 -16.03 9.51 14.51
N GLN A 32 -15.53 10.05 15.63
CA GLN A 32 -16.24 10.23 16.90
C GLN A 32 -16.97 8.98 17.39
N GLY A 33 -16.29 7.83 17.35
CA GLY A 33 -16.85 6.54 17.76
C GLY A 33 -17.77 5.86 16.73
N HIS A 34 -18.05 6.46 15.57
CA HIS A 34 -18.80 5.81 14.49
C HIS A 34 -18.01 4.67 13.81
N LEU A 35 -16.70 4.59 14.02
CA LEU A 35 -15.90 3.40 13.73
C LEU A 35 -15.18 2.96 15.00
N GLN A 36 -15.03 1.65 15.18
CA GLN A 36 -14.27 1.09 16.29
C GLN A 36 -12.79 0.99 15.91
N THR A 37 -11.91 1.46 16.79
CA THR A 37 -10.46 1.33 16.61
C THR A 37 -9.86 0.34 17.59
N VAL A 38 -9.07 -0.60 17.10
CA VAL A 38 -8.45 -1.65 17.92
C VAL A 38 -6.95 -1.73 17.66
N ALA A 39 -6.18 -1.79 18.75
CA ALA A 39 -4.73 -1.98 18.66
C ALA A 39 -4.43 -3.38 18.09
N SER A 40 -3.73 -3.42 16.96
CA SER A 40 -3.51 -4.65 16.22
C SER A 40 -2.53 -5.60 16.91
N ASN A 41 -2.98 -6.82 17.13
CA ASN A 41 -2.16 -7.97 17.51
C ASN A 41 -2.78 -9.25 16.90
N ALA A 42 -2.07 -10.37 16.96
CA ALA A 42 -2.52 -11.62 16.32
C ALA A 42 -3.90 -12.10 16.82
N TYR A 43 -4.17 -11.96 18.12
CA TYR A 43 -5.46 -12.34 18.71
C TYR A 43 -6.60 -11.45 18.20
N GLU A 44 -6.40 -10.13 18.16
CA GLU A 44 -7.40 -9.18 17.67
C GLU A 44 -7.68 -9.32 16.18
N ILE A 45 -6.64 -9.57 15.37
CA ILE A 45 -6.79 -9.87 13.95
C ILE A 45 -7.64 -11.13 13.77
N GLN A 46 -7.30 -12.21 14.49
CA GLN A 46 -8.03 -13.46 14.42
C GLN A 46 -9.51 -13.27 14.79
N ARG A 47 -9.79 -12.62 15.93
CA ARG A 47 -11.15 -12.36 16.39
C ARG A 47 -11.95 -11.54 15.38
N ALA A 48 -11.37 -10.47 14.85
CA ALA A 48 -12.00 -9.63 13.85
C ALA A 48 -12.31 -10.39 12.55
N CYS A 49 -11.36 -11.20 12.06
CA CYS A 49 -11.56 -11.95 10.81
C CYS A 49 -12.68 -13.00 10.93
N LEU A 50 -12.80 -13.69 12.07
CA LEU A 50 -13.84 -14.70 12.27
C LEU A 50 -15.26 -14.11 12.24
N ASP A 51 -15.42 -12.85 12.64
CA ASP A 51 -16.71 -12.16 12.64
C ASP A 51 -16.94 -11.29 11.39
N ALA A 52 -15.93 -11.02 10.58
CA ALA A 52 -16.07 -10.12 9.43
C ALA A 52 -16.79 -10.78 8.25
N ASP A 53 -17.72 -10.05 7.63
CA ASP A 53 -18.24 -10.37 6.29
C ASP A 53 -17.28 -9.89 5.18
N VAL A 54 -16.54 -8.80 5.43
CA VAL A 54 -15.54 -8.24 4.53
C VAL A 54 -14.27 -7.86 5.31
N VAL A 55 -13.11 -8.30 4.83
CA VAL A 55 -11.80 -7.94 5.37
C VAL A 55 -11.01 -7.19 4.29
N ILE A 56 -10.55 -5.98 4.61
CA ILE A 56 -9.72 -5.17 3.70
C ILE A 56 -8.28 -5.10 4.22
N GLY A 57 -7.39 -5.78 3.51
CA GLY A 57 -5.95 -5.78 3.76
C GLY A 57 -5.32 -4.50 3.23
N ALA A 58 -5.04 -3.54 4.11
CA ALA A 58 -4.49 -2.22 3.74
C ALA A 58 -3.14 -1.93 4.41
N VAL A 59 -2.33 -2.97 4.65
CA VAL A 59 -1.03 -2.85 5.30
C VAL A 59 0.07 -2.65 4.26
N LEU A 60 0.75 -1.52 4.35
CA LEU A 60 1.84 -1.14 3.45
C LEU A 60 3.11 -0.93 4.26
N VAL A 61 4.19 -1.62 3.89
CA VAL A 61 5.52 -1.37 4.45
C VAL A 61 6.38 -0.79 3.33
N PRO A 62 6.71 0.52 3.37
CA PRO A 62 7.47 1.15 2.30
C PRO A 62 8.78 0.41 1.99
N GLY A 63 8.95 0.00 0.73
CA GLY A 63 10.17 -0.65 0.25
C GLY A 63 10.36 -2.11 0.67
N ALA A 64 9.37 -2.73 1.32
CA ALA A 64 9.45 -4.13 1.74
C ALA A 64 8.19 -4.91 1.33
N ARG A 65 8.30 -6.24 1.34
CA ARG A 65 7.13 -7.12 1.16
C ARG A 65 6.14 -6.89 2.31
N ALA A 66 4.85 -6.89 1.99
CA ALA A 66 3.82 -6.84 3.01
C ALA A 66 3.91 -8.07 3.93
N PRO A 67 3.76 -7.90 5.27
CA PRO A 67 3.73 -9.03 6.18
C PRO A 67 2.44 -9.82 6.01
N VAL A 68 2.52 -11.14 6.07
CA VAL A 68 1.34 -12.02 6.12
C VAL A 68 0.71 -11.89 7.51
N LEU A 69 -0.55 -11.44 7.54
CA LEU A 69 -1.31 -11.21 8.77
C LEU A 69 -2.48 -12.16 8.94
N VAL A 70 -3.04 -12.65 7.84
CA VAL A 70 -4.16 -13.61 7.83
C VAL A 70 -3.66 -14.90 7.18
N PRO A 71 -3.38 -15.94 7.98
CA PRO A 71 -3.01 -17.25 7.46
C PRO A 71 -4.23 -17.98 6.86
N ASP A 72 -3.99 -18.94 5.97
CA ASP A 72 -5.04 -19.71 5.30
C ASP A 72 -5.92 -20.49 6.30
N SER A 73 -5.32 -20.96 7.39
CA SER A 73 -6.05 -21.62 8.48
C SER A 73 -7.09 -20.72 9.15
N LEU A 74 -6.86 -19.41 9.19
CA LEU A 74 -7.83 -18.44 9.67
C LEU A 74 -8.94 -18.22 8.64
N VAL A 75 -8.59 -18.12 7.35
CA VAL A 75 -9.56 -18.00 6.26
C VAL A 75 -10.54 -19.17 6.23
N ALA A 76 -10.05 -20.39 6.47
CA ALA A 76 -10.88 -21.60 6.53
C ALA A 76 -11.96 -21.56 7.64
N ALA A 77 -11.75 -20.76 8.69
CA ALA A 77 -12.66 -20.62 9.83
C ALA A 77 -13.57 -19.38 9.72
N MET A 78 -13.43 -18.57 8.68
CA MET A 78 -14.28 -17.40 8.43
C MET A 78 -15.69 -17.81 8.00
N LYS A 79 -16.61 -16.84 8.05
CA LYS A 79 -17.99 -17.01 7.56
C LYS A 79 -17.98 -17.45 6.08
N PRO A 80 -18.78 -18.47 5.69
CA PRO A 80 -18.95 -18.81 4.29
C PRO A 80 -19.43 -17.61 3.48
N GLY A 81 -18.78 -17.32 2.36
CA GLY A 81 -19.06 -16.17 1.52
C GLY A 81 -18.37 -14.87 1.94
N ALA A 82 -17.56 -14.87 3.01
CA ALA A 82 -16.78 -13.69 3.39
C ALA A 82 -15.84 -13.26 2.26
N VAL A 83 -15.62 -11.95 2.16
CA VAL A 83 -14.80 -11.35 1.08
C VAL A 83 -13.52 -10.76 1.66
N LEU A 84 -12.38 -11.13 1.07
CA LEU A 84 -11.07 -10.60 1.43
C LEU A 84 -10.53 -9.76 0.28
N ILE A 85 -10.33 -8.46 0.51
CA ILE A 85 -9.82 -7.49 -0.47
C ILE A 85 -8.38 -7.14 -0.09
N ASP A 86 -7.40 -7.57 -0.87
CA ASP A 86 -5.99 -7.31 -0.60
C ASP A 86 -5.49 -6.11 -1.42
N VAL A 87 -5.45 -4.93 -0.79
CA VAL A 87 -4.93 -3.70 -1.40
C VAL A 87 -3.39 -3.69 -1.39
N ALA A 88 -2.76 -4.52 -0.57
CA ALA A 88 -1.31 -4.66 -0.50
C ALA A 88 -0.74 -5.63 -1.55
N ILE A 89 -1.56 -6.07 -2.51
CA ILE A 89 -1.18 -7.08 -3.50
C ILE A 89 0.03 -6.65 -4.35
N ASP A 90 0.16 -5.35 -4.64
CA ASP A 90 1.30 -4.79 -5.38
C ASP A 90 2.65 -4.98 -4.64
N GLN A 91 2.61 -5.32 -3.34
CA GLN A 91 3.78 -5.65 -2.50
C GLN A 91 3.77 -7.11 -2.00
N GLY A 92 3.05 -7.99 -2.69
CA GLY A 92 2.97 -9.42 -2.40
C GLY A 92 1.83 -9.85 -1.49
N GLY A 93 0.95 -8.93 -1.07
CA GLY A 93 -0.25 -9.21 -0.30
C GLY A 93 -0.03 -9.42 1.20
N CYS A 94 -1.04 -9.15 2.01
CA CYS A 94 -1.02 -9.38 3.46
C CYS A 94 -1.83 -10.60 3.92
N PHE A 95 -2.46 -11.32 2.98
CA PHE A 95 -3.09 -12.62 3.24
C PHE A 95 -2.24 -13.74 2.63
N GLU A 96 -2.18 -14.90 3.27
CA GLU A 96 -1.29 -16.00 2.87
C GLU A 96 -1.59 -16.51 1.45
N SER A 97 -2.86 -16.79 1.15
CA SER A 97 -3.35 -17.21 -0.18
C SER A 97 -3.45 -16.09 -1.22
N SER A 98 -3.04 -14.85 -0.93
CA SER A 98 -3.13 -13.75 -1.89
C SER A 98 -2.26 -14.02 -3.13
N ARG A 99 -2.86 -13.90 -4.31
CA ARG A 99 -2.16 -13.90 -5.61
C ARG A 99 -2.75 -12.83 -6.51
N PRO A 100 -1.93 -12.13 -7.32
CA PRO A 100 -2.42 -11.07 -8.19
C PRO A 100 -3.52 -11.56 -9.13
N THR A 101 -4.59 -10.79 -9.24
CA THR A 101 -5.66 -10.96 -10.22
C THR A 101 -5.73 -9.77 -11.17
N THR A 102 -6.58 -9.87 -12.20
CA THR A 102 -6.79 -8.82 -13.19
C THR A 102 -8.23 -8.31 -13.12
N HIS A 103 -8.51 -7.15 -13.74
CA HIS A 103 -9.88 -6.65 -13.83
C HIS A 103 -10.85 -7.61 -14.53
N ASP A 104 -10.37 -8.42 -15.49
CA ASP A 104 -11.19 -9.40 -16.21
C ASP A 104 -11.53 -10.64 -15.38
N ALA A 105 -10.62 -11.03 -14.47
CA ALA A 105 -10.78 -12.17 -13.57
C ALA A 105 -10.44 -11.75 -12.13
N PRO A 106 -11.24 -10.88 -11.50
CA PRO A 106 -10.84 -10.13 -10.31
C PRO A 106 -10.82 -10.96 -9.04
N THR A 107 -11.56 -12.06 -9.02
CA THR A 107 -11.78 -12.85 -7.81
C THR A 107 -11.51 -14.34 -7.99
N PHE A 108 -11.11 -15.00 -6.91
CA PHE A 108 -11.00 -16.45 -6.81
C PHE A 108 -11.41 -16.91 -5.43
N LYS A 109 -11.77 -18.19 -5.29
CA LYS A 109 -12.14 -18.77 -4.00
C LYS A 109 -10.93 -19.30 -3.25
N VAL A 110 -10.97 -19.16 -1.93
CA VAL A 110 -10.07 -19.80 -0.96
C VAL A 110 -10.96 -20.33 0.16
N HIS A 111 -11.04 -21.65 0.31
CA HIS A 111 -12.09 -22.30 1.12
C HIS A 111 -13.49 -21.80 0.68
N ASP A 112 -14.31 -21.38 1.65
CA ASP A 112 -15.62 -20.79 1.41
C ASP A 112 -15.60 -19.26 1.27
N ALA A 113 -14.42 -18.64 1.29
CA ALA A 113 -14.24 -17.20 1.14
C ALA A 113 -13.89 -16.80 -0.31
N LEU A 114 -14.14 -15.54 -0.66
CA LEU A 114 -13.81 -14.95 -1.95
C LEU A 114 -12.70 -13.90 -1.80
N PHE A 115 -11.64 -14.06 -2.56
CA PHE A 115 -10.52 -13.12 -2.58
C PHE A 115 -10.65 -12.16 -3.76
N TYR A 116 -10.34 -10.89 -3.53
CA TYR A 116 -10.15 -9.85 -4.53
C TYR A 116 -8.74 -9.28 -4.39
N CYS A 117 -7.89 -9.51 -5.39
CA CYS A 117 -6.46 -9.20 -5.33
C CYS A 117 -6.00 -8.49 -6.62
N VAL A 118 -6.83 -7.59 -7.15
CA VAL A 118 -6.52 -6.91 -8.43
C VAL A 118 -5.38 -5.93 -8.20
N ALA A 119 -4.28 -6.12 -8.93
CA ALA A 119 -3.17 -5.16 -8.96
C ALA A 119 -3.59 -3.88 -9.70
N ASN A 120 -2.96 -2.74 -9.38
CA ASN A 120 -3.26 -1.46 -10.02
C ASN A 120 -4.76 -1.06 -9.97
N MET A 121 -5.41 -1.24 -8.81
CA MET A 121 -6.82 -0.84 -8.60
C MET A 121 -7.16 0.59 -9.06
N PRO A 122 -6.29 1.62 -8.90
CA PRO A 122 -6.56 2.97 -9.40
C PRO A 122 -6.77 3.05 -10.92
N GLY A 123 -6.29 2.07 -11.69
CA GLY A 123 -6.47 1.98 -13.14
C GLY A 123 -7.94 1.84 -13.57
N ALA A 124 -8.81 1.32 -12.70
CA ALA A 124 -10.25 1.20 -12.98
C ALA A 124 -11.00 2.55 -12.97
N VAL A 125 -10.40 3.61 -12.39
CA VAL A 125 -11.01 4.93 -12.26
C VAL A 125 -10.12 6.02 -12.87
N PRO A 126 -9.78 5.91 -14.17
CA PRO A 126 -8.69 6.67 -14.79
C PRO A 126 -8.90 8.17 -14.74
N HIS A 127 -10.15 8.66 -14.81
CA HIS A 127 -10.42 10.09 -14.68
C HIS A 127 -9.93 10.61 -13.33
N THR A 128 -10.39 10.01 -12.23
CA THR A 128 -10.02 10.43 -10.88
C THR A 128 -8.56 10.15 -10.56
N SER A 129 -8.05 8.96 -10.89
CA SER A 129 -6.67 8.58 -10.55
C SER A 129 -5.63 9.36 -11.37
N THR A 130 -5.91 9.69 -12.63
CA THR A 130 -5.04 10.57 -13.43
C THR A 130 -4.90 11.92 -12.76
N PHE A 131 -6.00 12.61 -12.46
CA PHE A 131 -5.92 13.93 -11.81
C PHE A 131 -5.25 13.85 -10.45
N ALA A 132 -5.55 12.84 -9.63
CA ALA A 132 -4.92 12.67 -8.33
C ALA A 132 -3.39 12.49 -8.43
N LEU A 133 -2.92 11.68 -9.38
CA LEU A 133 -1.49 11.44 -9.61
C LEU A 133 -0.79 12.66 -10.23
N THR A 134 -1.39 13.30 -11.24
CA THR A 134 -0.76 14.44 -11.93
C THR A 134 -0.69 15.66 -11.03
N ASN A 135 -1.67 15.89 -10.17
CA ASN A 135 -1.65 17.03 -9.24
C ASN A 135 -0.46 17.00 -8.27
N VAL A 136 0.03 15.80 -7.92
CA VAL A 136 1.21 15.66 -7.04
C VAL A 136 2.52 15.48 -7.81
N THR A 137 2.48 14.95 -9.05
CA THR A 137 3.70 14.71 -9.84
C THR A 137 4.09 15.89 -10.74
N LEU A 138 3.14 16.74 -11.14
CA LEU A 138 3.38 17.86 -12.06
C LEU A 138 4.51 18.81 -11.59
N PRO A 139 4.63 19.20 -10.30
CA PRO A 139 5.73 20.05 -9.85
C PRO A 139 7.12 19.44 -10.13
N TYR A 140 7.27 18.12 -9.95
CA TYR A 140 8.53 17.42 -10.24
C TYR A 140 8.81 17.34 -11.74
N VAL A 141 7.77 17.14 -12.55
CA VAL A 141 7.87 17.11 -14.02
C VAL A 141 8.31 18.47 -14.55
N GLU A 142 7.77 19.57 -14.03
CA GLU A 142 8.17 20.92 -14.40
C GLU A 142 9.63 21.23 -14.01
N GLU A 143 10.05 20.82 -12.81
CA GLU A 143 11.43 20.96 -12.34
C GLU A 143 12.41 20.21 -13.26
N ILE A 144 12.11 18.95 -13.60
CA ILE A 144 12.91 18.18 -14.56
C ILE A 144 12.91 18.86 -15.94
N GLY A 145 11.77 19.35 -16.40
CA GLY A 145 11.64 20.00 -17.71
C GLY A 145 12.44 21.30 -17.83
N ARG A 146 12.51 22.10 -16.77
CA ARG A 146 13.23 23.39 -16.77
C ARG A 146 14.74 23.23 -16.58
N TYR A 147 15.16 22.31 -15.71
CA TYR A 147 16.55 22.26 -15.23
C TYR A 147 17.30 20.97 -15.62
N GLY A 148 16.59 20.00 -16.20
CA GLY A 148 17.11 18.65 -16.39
C GLY A 148 17.14 17.86 -15.08
N TRP A 149 17.13 16.52 -15.19
CA TRP A 149 17.00 15.63 -14.04
C TRP A 149 18.09 15.86 -12.97
N ARG A 150 19.34 16.10 -13.39
CA ARG A 150 20.48 16.21 -12.47
C ARG A 150 20.34 17.43 -11.57
N GLU A 151 20.05 18.58 -12.14
CA GLU A 151 19.90 19.82 -11.36
C GLU A 151 18.59 19.82 -10.56
N ALA A 152 17.51 19.27 -11.12
CA ALA A 152 16.25 19.08 -10.39
C ALA A 152 16.46 18.23 -9.13
N CYS A 153 17.22 17.12 -9.22
CA CYS A 153 17.57 16.31 -8.04
C CYS A 153 18.45 17.05 -7.02
N ARG A 154 19.35 17.95 -7.45
CA ARG A 154 20.13 18.78 -6.49
C ARG A 154 19.26 19.73 -5.71
N ARG A 155 18.27 20.32 -6.39
CA ARG A 155 17.37 21.32 -5.82
C ARG A 155 16.26 20.69 -4.97
N ASP A 156 15.87 19.47 -5.27
CA ASP A 156 14.84 18.73 -4.55
C ASP A 156 15.35 17.37 -4.04
N PRO A 157 15.71 17.27 -2.75
CA PRO A 157 16.13 16.02 -2.13
C PRO A 157 15.06 14.91 -2.18
N ALA A 158 13.78 15.26 -2.24
CA ALA A 158 12.72 14.26 -2.41
C ALA A 158 12.76 13.64 -3.80
N LEU A 159 13.01 14.46 -4.84
CA LEU A 159 13.21 13.97 -6.19
C LEU A 159 14.49 13.13 -6.32
N ALA A 160 15.59 13.53 -5.66
CA ALA A 160 16.83 12.76 -5.64
C ALA A 160 16.65 11.34 -5.09
N ARG A 161 15.82 11.17 -4.04
CA ARG A 161 15.49 9.85 -3.49
C ARG A 161 14.71 8.96 -4.47
N GLY A 162 14.08 9.55 -5.49
CA GLY A 162 13.40 8.81 -6.56
C GLY A 162 14.33 8.29 -7.65
N LEU A 163 15.62 8.65 -7.65
CA LEU A 163 16.57 8.20 -8.66
C LEU A 163 16.88 6.71 -8.50
N ASN A 164 16.48 5.90 -9.48
CA ASN A 164 16.68 4.45 -9.44
C ASN A 164 17.91 4.00 -10.22
N THR A 165 18.14 4.51 -11.42
CA THR A 165 19.26 4.08 -12.28
C THR A 165 19.84 5.26 -13.07
N HIS A 166 21.14 5.19 -13.39
CA HIS A 166 21.79 6.12 -14.31
C HIS A 166 23.05 5.50 -14.94
N ASN A 167 23.20 5.57 -16.27
CA ASN A 167 24.40 5.10 -16.99
C ASN A 167 24.90 3.72 -16.54
N GLY A 168 24.00 2.74 -16.45
CA GLY A 168 24.33 1.37 -16.03
C GLY A 168 24.54 1.17 -14.52
N HIS A 169 24.46 2.24 -13.71
CA HIS A 169 24.54 2.16 -12.26
C HIS A 169 23.15 2.08 -11.64
N LEU A 170 23.00 1.19 -10.67
CA LEU A 170 21.84 1.12 -9.80
C LEU A 170 22.07 2.07 -8.61
N VAL A 171 21.12 2.96 -8.36
CA VAL A 171 21.21 4.02 -7.33
C VAL A 171 20.32 3.70 -6.13
N ASN A 172 19.21 2.98 -6.37
CA ASN A 172 18.30 2.56 -5.30
C ASN A 172 18.91 1.36 -4.54
N SER A 173 19.34 1.59 -3.30
CA SER A 173 19.96 0.58 -2.45
C SER A 173 19.00 -0.56 -2.08
N ALA A 174 17.72 -0.29 -1.86
CA ALA A 174 16.73 -1.33 -1.52
C ALA A 174 16.52 -2.31 -2.67
N VAL A 175 16.49 -1.81 -3.91
CA VAL A 175 16.43 -2.66 -5.12
C VAL A 175 17.72 -3.47 -5.26
N ALA A 176 18.87 -2.86 -4.97
CA ALA A 176 20.17 -3.52 -5.05
C ALA A 176 20.28 -4.69 -4.07
N GLU A 177 19.87 -4.48 -2.81
CA GLU A 177 19.81 -5.51 -1.78
C GLU A 177 18.85 -6.65 -2.16
N ALA A 178 17.64 -6.32 -2.64
CA ALA A 178 16.64 -7.31 -3.04
C ALA A 178 17.12 -8.23 -4.19
N HIS A 179 18.03 -7.76 -5.02
CA HIS A 179 18.56 -8.49 -6.18
C HIS A 179 20.02 -8.93 -6.05
N GLY A 180 20.68 -8.68 -4.91
CA GLY A 180 22.10 -9.02 -4.70
C GLY A 180 23.05 -8.27 -5.64
N LEU A 181 22.71 -7.05 -6.03
CA LEU A 181 23.47 -6.20 -6.96
C LEU A 181 24.21 -5.09 -6.20
N PRO A 182 25.32 -4.55 -6.74
CA PRO A 182 25.94 -3.35 -6.20
C PRO A 182 25.07 -2.11 -6.46
N SER A 183 25.11 -1.13 -5.56
CA SER A 183 24.54 0.20 -5.77
C SER A 183 25.55 1.31 -5.48
N VAL A 184 25.29 2.48 -6.04
CA VAL A 184 26.03 3.72 -5.79
C VAL A 184 25.14 4.76 -5.12
N SER A 185 25.72 5.70 -4.38
CA SER A 185 24.93 6.74 -3.73
C SER A 185 24.33 7.71 -4.75
N PRO A 186 23.10 8.20 -4.54
CA PRO A 186 22.54 9.30 -5.34
C PRO A 186 23.47 10.53 -5.41
N SER A 187 24.20 10.82 -4.32
CA SER A 187 25.16 11.94 -4.27
C SER A 187 26.29 11.80 -5.29
N ASP A 188 26.77 10.57 -5.51
CA ASP A 188 27.88 10.27 -6.42
C ASP A 188 27.45 10.46 -7.87
N ILE A 189 26.18 10.18 -8.15
CA ILE A 189 25.58 10.34 -9.47
C ILE A 189 25.18 11.78 -9.75
N VAL A 190 24.53 12.45 -8.80
CA VAL A 190 24.01 13.82 -9.00
C VAL A 190 25.16 14.84 -8.93
N GLY A 191 26.18 14.61 -8.10
CA GLY A 191 27.35 15.46 -7.91
C GLY A 191 27.02 16.69 -7.07
N GLY A 192 27.76 16.89 -5.97
CA GLY A 192 27.47 17.90 -4.95
C GLY A 192 26.93 17.24 -3.68
N GLY A 193 27.52 17.55 -2.53
CA GLY A 193 27.06 17.02 -1.24
C GLY A 193 25.58 17.33 -1.05
N LEU A 194 24.75 16.28 -1.00
CA LEU A 194 23.39 16.40 -0.50
C LEU A 194 23.52 16.84 0.97
N PRO A 195 22.89 17.95 1.39
CA PRO A 195 22.91 18.37 2.79
C PRO A 195 22.27 17.32 3.72
#